data_AF-A0A257MW92-F1
#
_entry.id   AF-A0A257MW92-F1
#
_cell.length_a   1.000
_cell.length_b   1.000
_cell.length_c   1.000
_cell.angle_alpha   90.00
_cell.angle_beta   90.00
_cell.angle_gamma   90.00
#
_symmetry.space_group_name_H-M   'P 1'
#
loop_
_entity.id
_entity.type
_entity.pdbx_description
1 polymer ?
#
loop_
_entity_poly.entity_id
_entity_poly.type
_entity_poly.pdbx_seq_one_letter_code
_entity_poly.pdbx_strand_id
1 'polypeptide(L)'
;MNKANRIRSLFSAGLLFMSATVINTAYGFEPGDDVWVGDYPSSVTKGDFNGDNKQDLAATNFYDNAVSISLGNGDGSFQNPAKFDVGASPRF
;
A
#
# COMPACT_ATOMS: atom_id res chain seq x y z
N MET A 1 -44.95 5.02 -10.17
CA MET A 1 -43.61 4.43 -10.01
C MET A 1 -42.87 4.59 -11.33
N ASN A 2 -42.10 5.67 -11.50
CA ASN A 2 -40.63 5.81 -11.31
C ASN A 2 -39.93 5.68 -12.67
N LYS A 3 -39.71 6.82 -13.35
CA LYS A 3 -38.49 7.65 -13.38
C LYS A 3 -37.29 6.93 -14.01
N ALA A 4 -36.93 7.42 -15.21
CA ALA A 4 -35.65 7.27 -15.93
C ALA A 4 -35.33 5.86 -16.49
N ASN A 5 -35.62 5.52 -17.75
CA ASN A 5 -35.01 5.97 -19.01
C ASN A 5 -33.47 6.02 -19.05
N ARG A 6 -32.90 5.10 -19.87
CA ARG A 6 -31.69 5.21 -20.73
C ARG A 6 -30.35 5.10 -19.97
N ILE A 7 -29.47 4.14 -20.27
CA ILE A 7 -28.55 4.05 -21.44
C ILE A 7 -28.13 2.55 -21.58
N ARG A 8 -28.62 1.79 -22.57
CA ARG A 8 -27.99 1.44 -23.87
C ARG A 8 -26.49 1.06 -23.75
N SER A 9 -26.11 -0.21 -23.93
CA SER A 9 -25.90 -0.86 -25.24
C SER A 9 -24.40 -0.97 -25.58
N LEU A 10 -23.95 -2.23 -25.68
CA LEU A 10 -22.84 -2.74 -26.53
C LEU A 10 -21.39 -2.50 -26.09
N PHE A 11 -20.76 -3.57 -25.59
CA PHE A 11 -19.47 -4.00 -26.12
C PHE A 11 -19.64 -5.38 -26.74
N SER A 12 -19.70 -5.38 -28.07
CA SER A 12 -19.62 -6.56 -28.91
C SER A 12 -18.21 -7.17 -28.80
N ALA A 13 -18.15 -8.50 -28.67
CA ALA A 13 -17.03 -9.36 -29.00
C ALA A 13 -15.65 -9.00 -28.40
N GLY A 14 -15.36 -9.58 -27.24
CA GLY A 14 -14.02 -9.64 -26.68
C GLY A 14 -14.05 -10.20 -25.27
N LEU A 15 -13.96 -11.52 -25.13
CA LEU A 15 -13.79 -12.18 -23.84
C LEU A 15 -12.46 -11.73 -23.23
N LEU A 16 -12.51 -10.86 -22.21
CA LEU A 16 -11.38 -10.57 -21.32
C LEU A 16 -11.90 -10.66 -19.89
N PHE A 17 -11.26 -11.52 -19.11
CA PHE A 17 -11.53 -11.74 -17.69
C PHE A 17 -11.51 -10.39 -16.96
N MET A 18 -12.68 -9.86 -16.59
CA MET A 18 -12.73 -8.77 -15.63
C MET A 18 -12.46 -9.37 -14.26
N SER A 19 -11.19 -9.52 -13.88
CA SER A 19 -10.83 -9.85 -12.51
C SER A 19 -11.23 -8.67 -11.63
N ALA A 20 -12.26 -8.86 -10.81
CA ALA A 20 -12.62 -8.04 -9.64
C ALA A 20 -12.83 -6.52 -9.81
N THR A 21 -12.76 -5.92 -11.01
CA THR A 21 -12.88 -4.45 -11.16
C THR A 21 -14.33 -4.01 -11.43
N VAL A 22 -15.21 -4.07 -10.43
CA VAL A 22 -16.47 -3.26 -10.42
C VAL A 22 -16.84 -2.71 -9.01
N ILE A 23 -16.20 -3.12 -7.89
CA ILE A 23 -16.65 -2.69 -6.54
C ILE A 23 -15.64 -1.94 -5.65
N ASN A 24 -14.37 -1.75 -6.05
CA ASN A 24 -13.38 -1.05 -5.19
C ASN A 24 -13.27 0.47 -5.42
N THR A 25 -13.94 1.00 -6.44
CA THR A 25 -13.80 2.40 -6.86
C THR A 25 -14.66 3.42 -6.08
N ALA A 26 -15.42 3.01 -5.05
CA ALA A 26 -16.28 3.94 -4.32
C ALA A 26 -15.55 4.76 -3.22
N TYR A 27 -14.35 4.33 -2.79
CA TYR A 27 -13.59 4.99 -1.71
C TYR A 27 -12.08 5.15 -1.98
N GLY A 28 -11.59 4.77 -3.17
CA GLY A 28 -10.20 5.00 -3.58
C GLY A 28 -9.14 4.15 -2.87
N PHE A 29 -9.54 3.16 -2.07
CA PHE A 29 -8.64 2.14 -1.55
C PHE A 29 -8.65 0.95 -2.51
N GLU A 30 -7.75 1.01 -3.49
CA GLU A 30 -7.35 -0.21 -4.21
C GLU A 30 -6.57 -1.12 -3.24
N PRO A 31 -6.64 -2.46 -3.38
CA PRO A 31 -5.77 -3.35 -2.62
C PRO A 31 -4.33 -2.96 -2.90
N GLY A 32 -3.67 -2.38 -1.91
CA GLY A 32 -2.24 -2.08 -1.97
C GLY A 32 -1.42 -3.34 -1.80
N ASP A 33 -0.19 -3.32 -2.29
CA ASP A 33 0.77 -4.38 -1.98
C ASP A 33 1.08 -4.39 -0.47
N ASP A 34 1.04 -5.57 0.14
CA ASP A 34 1.40 -5.75 1.54
C ASP A 34 2.92 -5.55 1.72
N VAL A 35 3.30 -4.63 2.60
CA VAL A 35 4.71 -4.38 2.95
C VAL A 35 5.02 -5.08 4.27
N TRP A 36 5.72 -6.21 4.21
CA TRP A 36 6.10 -6.94 5.42
C TRP A 36 7.30 -6.26 6.11
N VAL A 37 7.02 -5.54 7.20
CA VAL A 37 8.05 -4.78 7.94
C VAL A 37 8.72 -5.57 9.07
N GLY A 38 8.24 -6.76 9.44
CA GLY A 38 8.82 -7.57 10.52
C GLY A 38 7.82 -7.90 11.62
N ASP A 39 8.32 -8.48 12.72
CA ASP A 39 7.46 -9.01 13.77
C ASP A 39 7.15 -7.97 14.84
N TYR A 40 5.85 -7.89 15.14
CA TYR A 40 5.29 -6.99 16.16
C TYR A 40 5.68 -5.52 15.93
N PRO A 41 5.28 -4.94 14.78
CA PRO A 41 5.51 -3.53 14.52
C PRO A 41 4.81 -2.68 15.59
N SER A 42 5.57 -1.81 16.26
CA SER A 42 5.11 -0.99 17.39
C SER A 42 4.79 0.46 16.99
N SER A 43 5.41 0.97 15.93
CA SER A 43 5.19 2.31 15.41
C SER A 43 5.54 2.37 13.92
N VAL A 44 4.94 3.34 13.21
CA VAL A 44 5.19 3.62 11.80
C VAL A 44 5.27 5.13 11.56
N THR A 45 6.19 5.55 10.71
CA THR A 45 6.35 6.95 10.27
C THR A 45 6.72 7.01 8.80
N LYS A 46 6.54 8.19 8.19
CA LYS A 46 6.91 8.49 6.80
C LYS A 46 7.86 9.68 6.71
N GLY A 47 8.70 9.69 5.69
CA GLY A 47 9.64 10.77 5.42
C GLY A 47 10.43 10.48 4.15
N ASP A 48 11.23 11.44 3.69
CA ASP A 48 12.24 11.18 2.66
C ASP A 48 13.55 10.82 3.36
N PHE A 49 13.86 9.53 3.46
CA PHE A 49 15.01 9.02 4.20
C PHE A 49 16.24 8.81 3.31
N ASN A 50 16.06 8.76 1.99
CA ASN A 50 17.14 8.55 1.01
C ASN A 50 17.48 9.80 0.17
N GLY A 51 16.70 10.88 0.27
CA GLY A 51 16.91 12.16 -0.41
C GLY A 51 16.42 12.18 -1.87
N ASP A 52 15.51 11.29 -2.27
CA ASP A 52 15.01 11.21 -3.64
C ASP A 52 13.70 11.99 -3.91
N ASN A 53 13.22 12.73 -2.90
CA ASN A 53 11.95 13.45 -2.89
C ASN A 53 10.69 12.56 -2.99
N LYS A 54 10.80 11.26 -2.72
CA LYS A 54 9.65 10.37 -2.56
C LYS A 54 9.42 10.09 -1.09
N GLN A 55 8.17 9.74 -0.74
CA GLN A 55 7.84 9.38 0.63
C GLN A 55 8.20 7.93 0.88
N ASP A 56 9.12 7.71 1.81
CA ASP A 56 9.50 6.41 2.35
C ASP A 56 8.69 6.09 3.62
N LEU A 57 8.75 4.82 4.03
CA LEU A 57 8.12 4.29 5.22
C LEU A 57 9.17 3.72 6.17
N ALA A 58 9.09 4.04 7.45
CA ALA A 58 9.88 3.40 8.50
C ALA A 58 8.97 2.80 9.58
N ALA A 59 9.29 1.61 10.05
CA ALA A 59 8.57 0.91 11.11
C ALA A 59 9.53 0.37 12.18
N THR A 60 9.18 0.50 13.45
CA THR A 60 9.89 -0.13 14.57
C THR A 60 9.31 -1.51 14.83
N ASN A 61 10.15 -2.54 14.91
CA ASN A 61 9.74 -3.94 15.10
C ASN A 61 10.18 -4.40 16.49
N PHE A 62 9.23 -4.50 17.42
CA PHE A 62 9.53 -4.64 18.84
C PHE A 62 10.24 -5.96 19.18
N TYR A 63 9.80 -7.08 18.57
CA TYR A 63 10.43 -8.39 18.83
C TYR A 63 11.64 -8.67 17.94
N ASP A 64 11.70 -8.08 16.74
CA ASP A 64 12.86 -8.21 15.85
C ASP A 64 14.07 -7.38 16.30
N ASN A 65 13.92 -6.47 17.29
CA ASN A 65 14.98 -5.54 17.70
C ASN A 65 15.51 -4.68 16.53
N ALA A 66 14.63 -4.40 15.57
CA ALA A 66 14.99 -3.80 14.29
C ALA A 66 14.07 -2.65 13.91
N VAL A 67 14.58 -1.75 13.06
CA VAL A 67 13.79 -0.81 12.27
C VAL A 67 13.81 -1.27 10.83
N SER A 68 12.64 -1.27 10.20
CA SER A 68 12.50 -1.54 8.77
C SER A 68 12.25 -0.24 8.01
N ILE A 69 12.97 -0.04 6.91
CA ILE A 69 12.78 1.10 6.02
C ILE A 69 12.43 0.60 4.62
N SER A 70 11.27 1.01 4.11
CA SER A 70 10.80 0.74 2.76
C SER A 70 10.84 2.03 1.94
N LEU A 71 11.56 1.99 0.82
CA LEU A 71 11.68 3.15 -0.08
C LEU A 71 10.41 3.33 -0.92
N GLY A 72 10.01 4.59 -1.10
CA GLY A 72 8.84 4.96 -1.90
C GLY A 72 9.11 4.89 -3.40
N ASN A 73 8.15 4.39 -4.17
CA ASN A 73 8.23 4.45 -5.63
C ASN A 73 7.73 5.79 -6.21
N GLY A 74 6.97 6.55 -5.41
CA GLY A 74 6.42 7.87 -5.76
C GLY A 74 4.96 7.85 -6.23
N ASP A 75 4.38 6.66 -6.39
CA ASP A 75 2.98 6.43 -6.76
C ASP A 75 2.11 5.94 -5.59
N GLY A 76 2.67 5.93 -4.38
CA GLY A 76 2.04 5.41 -3.16
C GLY A 76 2.38 3.95 -2.86
N SER A 77 3.11 3.26 -3.74
CA SER A 77 3.68 1.94 -3.47
C SER A 77 5.08 2.03 -2.85
N PHE A 78 5.49 0.95 -2.21
CA PHE A 78 6.76 0.84 -1.50
C PHE A 78 7.54 -0.40 -1.92
N GLN A 79 8.86 -0.31 -1.87
CA GLN A 79 9.75 -1.44 -2.09
C GLN A 79 9.81 -2.34 -0.85
N ASN A 80 10.37 -3.54 -1.05
CA ASN A 80 10.67 -4.43 0.06
C ASN A 80 11.58 -3.72 1.09
N PRO A 81 11.28 -3.83 2.40
CA PRO A 81 12.01 -3.11 3.41
C PRO A 81 13.42 -3.65 3.59
N ALA A 82 14.36 -2.73 3.80
CA ALA A 82 15.64 -3.03 4.42
C ALA A 82 15.47 -3.04 5.95
N LYS A 83 16.06 -4.04 6.62
CA LYS A 83 16.05 -4.16 8.08
C LYS A 83 17.37 -3.68 8.68
N PHE A 84 17.27 -2.95 9.79
CA PHE A 84 18.40 -2.42 10.54
C PHE A 84 18.27 -2.80 12.00
N ASP A 85 19.23 -3.52 12.55
CA ASP A 85 19.27 -3.84 13.97
C ASP A 85 19.54 -2.56 14.78
N VAL A 86 18.67 -2.25 15.73
CA VAL A 86 18.75 -1.02 16.55
C VAL A 86 18.84 -1.30 18.05
N GLY A 87 18.95 -2.58 18.41
CA GLY A 87 18.98 -3.02 19.81
C GLY A 87 17.58 -3.30 20.36
N ALA A 88 17.54 -3.60 21.65
CA ALA A 88 16.37 -4.25 22.25
C ALA A 88 15.10 -3.39 22.21
N SER A 89 14.00 -3.98 21.75
CA SER A 89 12.63 -3.48 21.90
C SER A 89 12.42 -2.01 21.44
N PRO A 90 12.71 -1.70 20.16
CA PRO A 90 12.54 -0.37 19.63
C PRO A 90 11.07 0.07 19.69
N ARG A 91 10.88 1.32 20.12
CA ARG A 91 9.59 2.01 20.25
C ARG A 91 9.80 3.49 19.95
N PHE A 92 8.73 4.15 19.49
CA PHE A 92 8.71 5.59 19.26
C PHE A 92 8.07 6.32 20.45
#